data_AF-A0A8E2EB65-F1
#
_entry.id   AF-A0A8E2EB65-F1
#
_cell.length_a   1.000
_cell.length_b   1.000
_cell.length_c   1.000
_cell.angle_alpha   90.00
_cell.angle_beta   90.00
_cell.angle_gamma   90.00
#
_symmetry.space_group_name_H-M   'P 1'
#
loop_
_entity.id
_entity.type
_entity.pdbx_description
1 polymer ?
#
loop_
_entity_poly.entity_id
_entity_poly.type
_entity_poly.pdbx_seq_one_letter_code
_entity_poly.pdbx_strand_id
1 'polypeptide(L)'
;CGSFIRQNFSWGRLLISEDMFRKLCTSQKVHPSFLDIVHIFGEKTEAVEESYSAFFYHSLSQYEKAFPNIFLGNNGYVVGYNIKYVAGHGRPFLKDPYSIRETGVFQLCAYNSTGTQRSSWLFIHASDALEERLEGIFRNAEETACAVQFQIHALILLSVSENWRPYTNYLEDTFRALLKQGFYTKIEGPSAKGDIHADFSDIRKLQLLTDKLRSLTHILQLNINLGVQLKDSMRHMLETTRAASAIATSVENFNFQIDMFISQHRTHLARIESLVSRAQGVSSLIQNILDIRTASSSSRINNALIKQLTHQATQDTRAMKVIALISSIFLPATFVAVSRSRMQHYLQG
;
A
#
# COMPACT_ATOMS: atom_id res chain seq x y z
N CYS A 1 19.25 -6.67 -30.39
CA CYS A 1 20.24 -7.18 -29.41
C CYS A 1 19.77 -6.73 -28.02
N GLY A 2 19.74 -7.64 -27.03
CA GLY A 2 19.34 -7.33 -25.67
C GLY A 2 20.49 -7.52 -24.68
N SER A 3 20.65 -6.58 -23.76
CA SER A 3 21.62 -6.65 -22.67
C SER A 3 20.92 -6.67 -21.32
N PHE A 4 21.41 -7.51 -20.41
CA PHE A 4 20.83 -7.72 -19.09
C PHE A 4 21.82 -7.30 -18.01
N ILE A 5 21.41 -6.38 -17.15
CA ILE A 5 22.15 -5.98 -15.95
C ILE A 5 21.47 -6.65 -14.75
N ARG A 6 22.16 -7.61 -14.16
CA ARG A 6 21.63 -8.42 -13.05
C ARG A 6 21.94 -7.80 -11.68
N GLN A 7 21.17 -8.21 -10.68
CA GLN A 7 21.44 -7.98 -9.24
C GLN A 7 21.23 -9.30 -8.50
N ASN A 8 22.02 -9.57 -7.46
CA ASN A 8 21.90 -10.80 -6.65
C ASN A 8 20.56 -10.87 -5.89
N PHE A 9 20.03 -9.72 -5.50
CA PHE A 9 18.74 -9.54 -4.85
C PHE A 9 18.28 -8.10 -5.10
N SER A 10 17.00 -7.80 -4.88
CA SER A 10 16.39 -6.53 -5.32
C SER A 10 17.01 -5.27 -4.70
N TRP A 11 17.63 -5.37 -3.52
CA TRP A 11 18.38 -4.27 -2.87
C TRP A 11 19.89 -4.45 -2.96
N GLY A 12 20.36 -5.35 -3.83
CA GLY A 12 21.78 -5.63 -4.02
C GLY A 12 22.42 -4.66 -5.01
N ARG A 13 23.75 -4.64 -5.04
CA ARG A 13 24.48 -3.89 -6.07
C ARG A 13 24.17 -4.44 -7.46
N LEU A 14 24.13 -3.55 -8.44
CA LEU A 14 24.16 -3.93 -9.86
C LEU A 14 25.47 -4.65 -10.14
N LEU A 15 25.38 -5.78 -10.85
CA LEU A 15 26.54 -6.62 -11.20
C LEU A 15 27.27 -6.05 -12.43
N ILE A 16 27.55 -4.74 -12.40
CA ILE A 16 28.29 -4.00 -13.42
C ILE A 16 29.01 -2.83 -12.75
N SER A 17 30.29 -2.62 -13.11
CA SER A 17 31.01 -1.43 -12.66
C SER A 17 30.52 -0.18 -13.41
N GLU A 18 30.64 0.99 -12.80
CA GLU A 18 30.27 2.27 -13.44
C GLU A 18 30.95 2.48 -14.80
N ASP A 19 32.26 2.18 -14.93
CA ASP A 19 33.00 2.32 -16.19
C ASP A 19 32.43 1.43 -17.31
N MET A 20 32.18 0.15 -17.01
CA MET A 20 31.51 -0.77 -17.94
C MET A 20 30.08 -0.34 -18.27
N PHE A 21 29.34 0.19 -17.31
CA PHE A 21 27.99 0.71 -17.54
C PHE A 21 28.03 1.92 -18.48
N ARG A 22 28.93 2.89 -18.26
CA ARG A 22 29.13 4.03 -19.16
C ARG A 22 29.49 3.57 -20.57
N LYS A 23 30.43 2.63 -20.71
CA LYS A 23 30.79 2.02 -22.00
C LYS A 23 29.60 1.35 -22.69
N LEU A 24 28.80 0.60 -21.94
CA LEU A 24 27.57 -0.02 -22.45
C LEU A 24 26.59 1.05 -22.95
N CYS A 25 26.30 2.07 -22.14
CA CYS A 25 25.44 3.18 -22.50
C CYS A 25 25.91 3.90 -23.76
N THR A 26 27.20 4.20 -23.87
CA THR A 26 27.78 4.84 -25.07
C THR A 26 27.66 3.93 -26.30
N SER A 27 27.98 2.64 -26.16
CA SER A 27 27.93 1.69 -27.28
C SER A 27 26.52 1.46 -27.82
N GLN A 28 25.51 1.51 -26.94
CA GLN A 28 24.10 1.28 -27.27
C GLN A 28 23.31 2.58 -27.47
N LYS A 29 23.98 3.74 -27.36
CA LYS A 29 23.34 5.07 -27.42
C LYS A 29 22.16 5.21 -26.44
N VAL A 30 22.35 4.74 -25.20
CA VAL A 30 21.33 4.83 -24.16
C VAL A 30 21.00 6.30 -23.88
N HIS A 31 19.71 6.64 -23.89
CA HIS A 31 19.27 8.01 -23.66
C HIS A 31 19.52 8.44 -22.20
N PRO A 32 19.95 9.68 -21.92
CA PRO A 32 20.28 10.12 -20.57
C PRO A 32 19.14 9.98 -19.55
N SER A 33 17.88 10.13 -19.95
CA SER A 33 16.72 9.92 -19.06
C SER A 33 16.62 8.50 -18.51
N PHE A 34 17.36 7.54 -19.07
CA PHE A 34 17.44 6.20 -18.48
C PHE A 34 18.14 6.19 -17.13
N LEU A 35 18.95 7.21 -16.81
CA LEU A 35 19.57 7.33 -15.49
C LEU A 35 18.51 7.46 -14.39
N ASP A 36 17.37 8.10 -14.64
CA ASP A 36 16.28 8.18 -13.65
C ASP A 36 15.76 6.79 -13.27
N ILE A 37 15.79 5.83 -14.20
CA ILE A 37 15.44 4.43 -13.95
C ILE A 37 16.58 3.72 -13.23
N VAL A 38 17.83 3.94 -13.65
CA VAL A 38 19.02 3.30 -13.05
C VAL A 38 19.15 3.65 -11.57
N HIS A 39 18.88 4.89 -11.17
CA HIS A 39 18.98 5.33 -9.78
C HIS A 39 17.95 4.66 -8.86
N ILE A 40 16.86 4.10 -9.40
CA ILE A 40 15.90 3.30 -8.64
C ILE A 40 16.55 1.99 -8.17
N PHE A 41 17.57 1.50 -8.88
CA PHE A 41 18.28 0.26 -8.56
C PHE A 41 19.57 0.53 -7.80
N GLY A 42 20.10 -0.54 -7.20
CA GLY A 42 21.33 -0.51 -6.45
C GLY A 42 21.15 -0.91 -5.00
N GLU A 43 22.20 -0.68 -4.22
CA GLU A 43 22.24 -1.03 -2.80
C GLU A 43 21.28 -0.14 -2.01
N LYS A 44 20.31 -0.77 -1.34
CA LYS A 44 19.34 -0.08 -0.47
C LYS A 44 19.38 -0.68 0.93
N THR A 45 19.35 0.18 1.94
CA THR A 45 19.21 -0.22 3.35
C THR A 45 17.75 -0.26 3.82
N GLU A 46 16.87 0.43 3.10
CA GLU A 46 15.45 0.51 3.40
C GLU A 46 14.61 0.65 2.12
N ALA A 47 13.30 0.55 2.27
CA ALA A 47 12.31 0.71 1.20
C ALA A 47 12.19 2.18 0.75
N VAL A 48 13.20 2.68 0.03
CA VAL A 48 13.21 4.03 -0.56
C VAL A 48 12.64 3.98 -1.98
N GLU A 49 11.83 4.99 -2.33
CA GLU A 49 11.24 5.21 -3.67
C GLU A 49 10.26 4.13 -4.14
N GLU A 50 9.67 3.34 -3.22
CA GLU A 50 8.62 2.37 -3.56
C GLU A 50 7.39 2.98 -4.23
N SER A 51 7.17 4.29 -4.07
CA SER A 51 6.09 5.05 -4.69
C SER A 51 6.45 5.74 -6.00
N TYR A 52 7.71 5.67 -6.44
CA TYR A 52 8.20 6.34 -7.65
C TYR A 52 8.16 5.42 -8.88
N SER A 53 7.79 5.94 -10.04
CA SER A 53 7.95 5.26 -11.32
C SER A 53 8.45 6.26 -12.34
N ALA A 54 9.45 5.84 -13.11
CA ALA A 54 9.99 6.59 -14.22
C ALA A 54 9.41 6.04 -15.53
N PHE A 55 9.02 6.95 -16.41
CA PHE A 55 8.62 6.68 -17.78
C PHE A 55 9.11 7.84 -18.65
N PHE A 56 9.71 7.51 -19.80
CA PHE A 56 9.96 8.48 -20.84
C PHE A 56 9.77 7.85 -22.21
N TYR A 57 9.34 8.69 -23.15
CA TYR A 57 9.18 8.33 -24.55
C TYR A 57 9.54 9.53 -25.42
N HIS A 58 10.36 9.30 -26.45
CA HIS A 58 10.64 10.32 -27.45
C HIS A 58 10.59 9.71 -28.84
N SER A 59 9.84 10.34 -29.75
CA SER A 59 9.96 10.11 -31.18
C SER A 59 11.28 10.71 -31.66
N LEU A 60 12.12 9.92 -32.34
CA LEU A 60 13.44 10.38 -32.78
C LEU A 60 13.34 11.55 -33.76
N SER A 61 12.31 11.57 -34.61
CA SER A 61 12.10 12.66 -35.57
C SER A 61 11.73 14.00 -34.92
N GLN A 62 11.12 13.96 -33.74
CA GLN A 62 10.83 15.17 -32.95
C GLN A 62 12.02 15.54 -32.07
N TYR A 63 12.70 14.53 -31.53
CA TYR A 63 13.87 14.71 -30.68
C TYR A 63 15.03 15.37 -31.42
N GLU A 64 15.33 14.93 -32.65
CA GLU A 64 16.38 15.53 -33.49
C GLU A 64 16.09 17.00 -33.84
N LYS A 65 14.81 17.39 -33.97
CA LYS A 65 14.42 18.79 -34.17
C LYS A 65 14.70 19.65 -32.94
N ALA A 66 14.49 19.10 -31.74
CA ALA A 66 14.75 19.80 -30.49
C ALA A 66 16.25 19.81 -30.12
N PHE A 67 16.98 18.74 -30.47
CA PHE A 67 18.39 18.53 -30.12
C PHE A 67 19.21 18.11 -31.35
N PRO A 68 19.51 19.04 -32.27
CA PRO A 68 20.16 18.73 -33.56
C PRO A 68 21.57 18.14 -33.43
N ASN A 69 22.23 18.31 -32.28
CA ASN A 69 23.58 17.79 -32.02
C ASN A 69 23.59 16.32 -31.53
N ILE A 70 22.42 15.72 -31.27
CA ILE A 70 22.31 14.36 -30.72
C ILE A 70 21.69 13.43 -31.77
N PHE A 71 22.53 12.66 -32.46
CA PHE A 71 22.07 11.71 -33.48
C PHE A 71 21.89 10.28 -32.92
N LEU A 72 20.65 9.94 -32.60
CA LEU A 72 20.27 8.60 -32.13
C LEU A 72 19.96 7.65 -33.30
N GLY A 73 19.53 8.19 -34.45
CA GLY A 73 19.27 7.45 -35.68
C GLY A 73 18.03 7.97 -36.42
N ASN A 74 17.86 7.57 -37.68
CA ASN A 74 16.77 8.08 -38.51
C ASN A 74 15.45 7.38 -38.19
N ASN A 75 14.38 8.13 -37.95
CA ASN A 75 13.01 7.66 -37.75
C ASN A 75 12.85 6.51 -36.71
N GLY A 76 12.00 6.69 -35.72
CA GLY A 76 11.77 5.66 -34.70
C GLY A 76 11.52 6.29 -33.36
N TYR A 77 11.89 5.57 -32.30
CA TYR A 77 11.59 5.98 -30.95
C TYR A 77 12.63 5.49 -29.95
N VAL A 78 12.67 6.18 -28.82
CA VAL A 78 13.33 5.72 -27.62
C VAL A 78 12.31 5.72 -26.48
N VAL A 79 12.31 4.66 -25.69
CA VAL A 79 11.40 4.48 -24.56
C VAL A 79 12.14 3.83 -23.41
N GLY A 80 11.84 4.28 -22.20
CA GLY A 80 12.32 3.65 -21.00
C GLY A 80 11.30 3.75 -19.88
N TYR A 81 11.22 2.71 -19.06
CA TYR A 81 10.37 2.68 -17.88
C TYR A 81 10.85 1.68 -16.83
N ASN A 82 10.40 1.83 -15.58
CA ASN A 82 10.39 0.73 -14.62
C ASN A 82 8.98 0.17 -14.44
N ILE A 83 8.86 -1.15 -14.28
CA ILE A 83 7.61 -1.79 -13.89
C ILE A 83 7.80 -2.62 -12.62
N LYS A 84 6.84 -2.50 -11.71
CA LYS A 84 6.81 -3.22 -10.44
C LYS A 84 5.95 -4.47 -10.53
N TYR A 85 6.40 -5.52 -9.87
CA TYR A 85 5.73 -6.81 -9.90
C TYR A 85 5.90 -7.57 -8.60
N VAL A 86 5.00 -8.53 -8.41
CA VAL A 86 5.00 -9.38 -7.24
C VAL A 86 5.77 -10.65 -7.57
N ALA A 87 6.63 -11.11 -6.67
CA ALA A 87 7.33 -12.37 -6.83
C ALA A 87 7.42 -13.12 -5.51
N GLY A 88 7.16 -14.43 -5.55
CA GLY A 88 7.43 -15.32 -4.43
C GLY A 88 8.94 -15.38 -4.16
N HIS A 89 9.34 -15.28 -2.90
CA HIS A 89 10.76 -15.31 -2.54
C HIS A 89 11.20 -16.64 -1.90
N GLY A 90 10.27 -17.57 -1.63
CA GLY A 90 10.60 -18.91 -1.11
C GLY A 90 11.27 -18.92 0.27
N ARG A 91 11.08 -17.87 1.07
CA ARG A 91 11.70 -17.74 2.41
C ARG A 91 10.70 -18.21 3.45
N PRO A 92 10.88 -19.38 4.08
CA PRO A 92 9.85 -20.00 4.92
C PRO A 92 9.62 -19.27 6.25
N PHE A 93 10.58 -18.45 6.67
CA PHE A 93 10.54 -17.72 7.95
C PHE A 93 9.80 -16.39 7.88
N LEU A 94 9.54 -15.86 6.67
CA LEU A 94 8.76 -14.64 6.51
C LEU A 94 7.27 -15.00 6.42
N LYS A 95 6.44 -14.25 7.15
CA LYS A 95 4.98 -14.46 7.15
C LYS A 95 4.34 -14.18 5.80
N ASP A 96 4.87 -13.18 5.11
CA ASP A 96 4.51 -12.84 3.75
C ASP A 96 5.38 -13.65 2.79
N PRO A 97 4.80 -14.46 1.88
CA PRO A 97 5.57 -15.25 0.93
C PRO A 97 6.02 -14.46 -0.31
N TYR A 98 5.54 -13.23 -0.48
CA TYR A 98 5.80 -12.40 -1.65
C TYR A 98 6.63 -11.16 -1.33
N SER A 99 7.35 -10.69 -2.34
CA SER A 99 8.07 -9.41 -2.34
C SER A 99 7.67 -8.61 -3.56
N ILE A 100 7.64 -7.29 -3.42
CA ILE A 100 7.59 -6.37 -4.57
C ILE A 100 9.01 -6.27 -5.14
N ARG A 101 9.11 -6.46 -6.46
CA ARG A 101 10.33 -6.34 -7.25
C ARG A 101 10.04 -5.40 -8.41
N GLU A 102 11.08 -4.98 -9.10
CA GLU A 102 10.94 -4.11 -10.26
C GLU A 102 11.95 -4.46 -11.33
N THR A 103 11.56 -4.18 -12.58
CA THR A 103 12.39 -4.36 -13.77
C THR A 103 12.52 -3.02 -14.48
N GLY A 104 13.75 -2.61 -14.75
CA GLY A 104 14.06 -1.45 -15.58
C GLY A 104 14.13 -1.88 -17.04
N VAL A 105 13.48 -1.14 -17.92
CA VAL A 105 13.42 -1.44 -19.35
C VAL A 105 13.84 -0.21 -20.13
N PHE A 106 14.70 -0.41 -21.11
CA PHE A 106 15.06 0.58 -22.12
C PHE A 106 15.04 -0.05 -23.50
N GLN A 107 14.50 0.70 -24.45
CA GLN A 107 14.59 0.39 -25.86
C GLN A 107 14.96 1.64 -26.67
N LEU A 108 15.95 1.49 -27.54
CA LEU A 108 16.17 2.38 -28.67
C LEU A 108 15.87 1.63 -29.97
N CYS A 109 14.94 2.15 -30.75
CA CYS A 109 14.56 1.62 -32.04
C CYS A 109 14.75 2.70 -33.11
N ALA A 110 15.68 2.48 -34.05
CA ALA A 110 16.00 3.44 -35.09
C ALA A 110 16.33 2.75 -36.42
N TYR A 111 16.17 3.45 -37.55
CA TYR A 111 16.69 2.99 -38.84
C TYR A 111 18.11 3.49 -39.07
N ASN A 112 18.96 2.63 -39.64
CA ASN A 112 20.28 3.01 -40.10
C ASN A 112 20.21 3.73 -41.47
N SER A 113 21.36 4.22 -41.94
CA SER A 113 21.47 4.90 -43.25
C SER A 113 21.12 4.02 -44.45
N THR A 114 21.13 2.68 -44.30
CA THR A 114 20.74 1.73 -45.35
C THR A 114 19.26 1.36 -45.30
N GLY A 115 18.46 1.99 -44.42
CA GLY A 115 17.04 1.70 -44.23
C GLY A 115 16.76 0.42 -43.43
N THR A 116 17.77 -0.23 -42.88
CA THR A 116 17.64 -1.38 -42.00
C THR A 116 17.39 -0.92 -40.57
N GLN A 117 16.33 -1.42 -39.96
CA GLN A 117 16.03 -1.14 -38.57
C GLN A 117 17.03 -1.80 -37.63
N ARG A 118 17.41 -1.10 -36.55
CA ARG A 118 18.16 -1.64 -35.42
C ARG A 118 17.43 -1.32 -34.12
N SER A 119 17.35 -2.32 -33.26
CA SER A 119 16.76 -2.23 -31.93
C SER A 119 17.78 -2.66 -30.87
N SER A 120 18.02 -1.76 -29.92
CA SER A 120 18.88 -1.98 -28.77
C SER A 120 18.02 -2.02 -27.50
N TRP A 121 18.16 -3.10 -26.73
CA TRP A 121 17.44 -3.28 -25.48
C TRP A 121 18.40 -3.37 -24.31
N LEU A 122 18.02 -2.73 -23.21
CA LEU A 122 18.71 -2.83 -21.94
C LEU A 122 17.70 -3.11 -20.83
N PHE A 123 17.95 -4.16 -20.06
CA PHE A 123 17.11 -4.58 -18.95
C PHE A 123 17.90 -4.50 -17.65
N ILE A 124 17.27 -4.00 -16.58
CA ILE A 124 17.81 -4.02 -15.23
C ILE A 124 16.92 -4.90 -14.38
N HIS A 125 17.52 -5.93 -13.76
CA HIS A 125 16.87 -6.81 -12.78
C HIS A 125 15.54 -7.44 -13.25
N ALA A 126 15.52 -7.94 -14.49
CA ALA A 126 14.45 -8.81 -14.96
C ALA A 126 14.36 -10.09 -14.10
N SER A 127 13.17 -10.65 -13.94
CA SER A 127 13.03 -11.98 -13.32
C SER A 127 13.63 -13.05 -14.22
N ASP A 128 14.12 -14.16 -13.65
CA ASP A 128 14.72 -15.26 -14.42
C ASP A 128 13.78 -15.76 -15.53
N ALA A 129 12.49 -15.89 -15.22
CA ALA A 129 11.46 -16.30 -16.19
C ALA A 129 11.25 -15.26 -17.32
N LEU A 130 11.36 -13.97 -17.02
CA LEU A 130 11.26 -12.92 -18.04
C LEU A 130 12.54 -12.87 -18.89
N GLU A 131 13.71 -12.99 -18.26
CA GLU A 131 15.00 -13.03 -18.93
C GLU A 131 15.09 -14.21 -19.90
N GLU A 132 14.69 -15.43 -19.48
CA GLU A 132 14.65 -16.61 -20.34
C GLU A 132 13.74 -16.43 -21.56
N ARG A 133 12.53 -15.88 -21.35
CA ARG A 133 11.59 -15.57 -22.44
C ARG A 133 12.19 -14.55 -23.42
N LEU A 134 12.81 -13.49 -22.92
CA LEU A 134 13.40 -12.44 -23.74
C LEU A 134 14.64 -12.94 -24.50
N GLU A 135 15.49 -13.74 -23.87
CA GLU A 135 16.62 -14.38 -24.55
C GLU A 135 16.16 -15.26 -25.71
N GLY A 136 15.08 -16.02 -25.55
CA GLY A 136 14.48 -16.81 -26.64
C GLY A 136 14.12 -15.95 -27.85
N ILE A 137 13.43 -14.83 -27.61
CA ILE A 137 13.02 -13.87 -28.66
C ILE A 137 14.23 -13.26 -29.35
N PHE A 138 15.25 -12.83 -28.59
CA PHE A 138 16.41 -12.17 -29.17
C PHE A 138 17.37 -13.10 -29.93
N ARG A 139 17.24 -14.42 -29.77
CA ARG A 139 18.00 -15.41 -30.56
C ARG A 139 17.45 -15.55 -31.99
N ASN A 140 16.16 -15.28 -32.20
CA ASN A 140 15.49 -15.45 -33.49
C ASN A 140 15.40 -14.11 -34.25
N ALA A 141 16.23 -13.92 -35.27
CA ALA A 141 16.28 -12.67 -36.03
C ALA A 141 14.93 -12.30 -36.71
N GLU A 142 14.10 -13.28 -37.09
CA GLU A 142 12.77 -13.05 -37.66
C GLU A 142 11.77 -12.47 -36.65
N GLU A 143 11.90 -12.84 -35.37
CA GLU A 143 11.09 -12.30 -34.27
C GLU A 143 11.51 -10.88 -33.85
N THR A 144 12.55 -10.33 -34.50
CA THR A 144 13.06 -8.98 -34.22
C THR A 144 12.64 -7.92 -35.24
N ALA A 145 11.73 -8.23 -36.16
CA ALA A 145 11.19 -7.27 -37.14
C ALA A 145 10.45 -6.07 -36.49
N CYS A 146 10.34 -4.95 -37.22
CA CYS A 146 9.82 -3.67 -36.70
C CYS A 146 8.49 -3.75 -35.98
N ALA A 147 7.55 -4.46 -36.60
CA ALA A 147 6.19 -4.61 -36.10
C ALA A 147 6.14 -5.46 -34.81
N VAL A 148 7.15 -6.29 -34.59
CA VAL A 148 7.28 -7.22 -33.45
C VAL A 148 8.04 -6.60 -32.27
N GLN A 149 8.96 -5.67 -32.53
CA GLN A 149 9.75 -5.03 -31.47
C GLN A 149 8.90 -4.38 -30.38
N PHE A 150 7.82 -3.68 -30.74
CA PHE A 150 6.95 -3.05 -29.76
C PHE A 150 6.05 -4.05 -28.99
N GLN A 151 5.81 -5.25 -29.56
CA GLN A 151 5.07 -6.32 -28.86
C GLN A 151 5.81 -6.80 -27.62
N ILE A 152 7.14 -6.70 -27.62
CA ILE A 152 7.98 -7.11 -26.50
C ILE A 152 7.59 -6.31 -25.24
N HIS A 153 7.19 -5.05 -25.36
CA HIS A 153 6.67 -4.28 -24.23
C HIS A 153 5.39 -4.88 -23.65
N ALA A 154 4.42 -5.24 -24.50
CA ALA A 154 3.20 -5.90 -24.05
C ALA A 154 3.50 -7.26 -23.38
N LEU A 155 4.43 -8.03 -23.95
CA LEU A 155 4.89 -9.28 -23.35
C LEU A 155 5.49 -9.07 -21.96
N ILE A 156 6.33 -8.04 -21.78
CA ILE A 156 6.94 -7.71 -20.48
C ILE A 156 5.84 -7.40 -19.48
N LEU A 157 4.92 -6.47 -19.81
CA LEU A 157 3.84 -6.06 -18.92
C LEU A 157 2.95 -7.24 -18.51
N LEU A 158 2.61 -8.13 -19.44
CA LEU A 158 1.81 -9.32 -19.14
C LEU A 158 2.58 -10.36 -18.33
N SER A 159 3.86 -10.60 -18.63
CA SER A 159 4.68 -11.57 -17.90
C SER A 159 4.84 -11.18 -16.44
N VAL A 160 5.02 -9.88 -16.16
CA VAL A 160 5.13 -9.39 -14.78
C VAL A 160 3.77 -9.32 -14.06
N SER A 161 2.66 -9.57 -14.76
CA SER A 161 1.32 -9.60 -14.18
C SER A 161 0.96 -10.92 -13.50
N GLU A 162 1.67 -12.01 -13.81
CA GLU A 162 1.27 -13.40 -13.51
C GLU A 162 1.01 -13.65 -12.00
N ASN A 163 1.82 -13.05 -11.13
CA ASN A 163 1.78 -13.30 -9.68
C ASN A 163 0.79 -12.41 -8.90
N TRP A 164 0.14 -11.43 -9.53
CA TRP A 164 -0.81 -10.57 -8.82
C TRP A 164 -2.02 -11.34 -8.32
N ARG A 165 -2.57 -12.27 -9.13
CA ARG A 165 -3.71 -13.09 -8.74
C ARG A 165 -3.47 -13.96 -7.50
N PRO A 166 -2.46 -14.84 -7.46
CA PRO A 166 -2.22 -15.66 -6.28
C PRO A 166 -1.88 -14.80 -5.05
N TYR A 167 -1.23 -13.65 -5.23
CA TYR A 167 -0.96 -12.74 -4.13
C TYR A 167 -2.21 -12.03 -3.60
N THR A 168 -3.11 -11.54 -4.46
CA THR A 168 -4.39 -10.96 -4.01
C THR A 168 -5.20 -11.99 -3.22
N ASN A 169 -5.24 -13.25 -3.68
CA ASN A 169 -5.91 -14.33 -2.95
C ASN A 169 -5.31 -14.52 -1.54
N TYR A 170 -3.97 -14.55 -1.44
CA TYR A 170 -3.27 -14.65 -0.16
C TYR A 170 -3.64 -13.48 0.79
N LEU A 171 -3.74 -12.26 0.27
CA LEU A 171 -4.12 -11.09 1.07
C LEU A 171 -5.57 -11.17 1.54
N GLU A 172 -6.49 -11.61 0.69
CA GLU A 172 -7.89 -11.83 1.04
C GLU A 172 -8.05 -12.91 2.13
N ASP A 173 -7.29 -14.01 2.03
CA ASP A 173 -7.29 -15.07 3.03
C ASP A 173 -6.65 -14.62 4.35
N THR A 174 -5.56 -13.85 4.28
CA THR A 174 -4.93 -13.23 5.46
C THR A 174 -5.90 -12.30 6.17
N PHE A 175 -6.61 -11.46 5.41
CA PHE A 175 -7.65 -10.58 5.94
C PHE A 175 -8.77 -11.40 6.61
N ARG A 176 -9.28 -12.45 5.94
CA ARG A 176 -10.32 -13.34 6.48
C ARG A 176 -9.88 -14.03 7.76
N ALA A 177 -8.62 -14.47 7.85
CA ALA A 177 -8.07 -15.10 9.05
C ALA A 177 -7.99 -14.12 10.22
N LEU A 178 -7.53 -12.88 9.98
CA LEU A 178 -7.51 -11.82 10.99
C LEU A 178 -8.92 -11.52 11.53
N LEU A 179 -9.93 -11.46 10.65
CA LEU A 179 -11.31 -11.26 11.09
C LEU A 179 -11.84 -12.42 11.93
N LYS A 180 -11.55 -13.67 11.55
CA LYS A 180 -11.97 -14.85 12.32
C LYS A 180 -11.32 -14.92 13.70
N GLN A 181 -10.07 -14.50 13.84
CA GLN A 181 -9.35 -14.54 15.11
C GLN A 181 -9.74 -13.37 16.05
N GLY A 182 -9.83 -12.14 15.52
CA GLY A 182 -10.02 -10.94 16.34
C GLY A 182 -11.46 -10.62 16.76
N PHE A 183 -12.48 -11.14 16.07
CA PHE A 183 -13.90 -10.77 16.31
C PHE A 183 -14.74 -11.78 17.09
N TYR A 184 -14.36 -13.06 17.07
CA TYR A 184 -15.11 -14.11 17.78
C TYR A 184 -14.67 -14.29 19.24
N THR A 185 -13.61 -13.60 19.67
CA THR A 185 -13.16 -13.57 21.06
C THR A 185 -14.00 -12.58 21.88
N LYS A 186 -15.12 -13.10 22.41
CA LYS A 186 -15.96 -12.55 23.50
C LYS A 186 -16.75 -11.26 23.22
N ILE A 187 -17.88 -11.44 22.55
CA ILE A 187 -19.03 -10.52 22.59
C ILE A 187 -20.03 -10.92 23.70
N GLU A 188 -19.95 -12.14 24.24
CA GLU A 188 -20.83 -12.61 25.30
C GLU A 188 -20.11 -12.78 26.65
N GLY A 189 -20.59 -12.06 27.68
CA GLY A 189 -20.37 -12.41 29.08
C GLY A 189 -19.76 -11.31 29.96
N PRO A 190 -20.18 -11.21 31.24
CA PRO A 190 -19.58 -10.28 32.20
C PRO A 190 -18.18 -10.80 32.56
N SER A 191 -17.15 -10.22 31.95
CA SER A 191 -15.78 -10.61 32.25
C SER A 191 -15.39 -10.21 33.67
N ALA A 192 -15.03 -11.23 34.45
CA ALA A 192 -14.21 -11.08 35.65
C ALA A 192 -12.90 -10.33 35.32
N LYS A 193 -12.28 -9.74 36.35
CA LYS A 193 -10.99 -9.04 36.27
C LYS A 193 -9.99 -9.81 35.38
N GLY A 194 -9.67 -9.27 34.20
CA GLY A 194 -8.56 -9.74 33.35
C GLY A 194 -8.83 -10.00 31.86
N ASP A 195 -10.04 -9.77 31.34
CA ASP A 195 -10.45 -10.36 30.05
C ASP A 195 -10.55 -9.40 28.85
N ILE A 196 -10.05 -8.17 28.97
CA ILE A 196 -10.05 -7.19 27.87
C ILE A 196 -8.75 -7.35 27.08
N HIS A 197 -8.62 -8.50 26.41
CA HIS A 197 -7.59 -8.74 25.40
C HIS A 197 -8.29 -9.16 24.10
N ALA A 198 -9.30 -8.39 23.67
CA ALA A 198 -9.42 -8.16 22.22
C ALA A 198 -8.10 -7.49 21.84
N ASP A 199 -7.14 -8.33 21.48
CA ASP A 199 -5.73 -8.11 21.71
C ASP A 199 -5.27 -6.93 20.85
N PHE A 200 -4.68 -5.89 21.44
CA PHE A 200 -4.09 -4.76 20.69
C PHE A 200 -3.19 -5.25 19.54
N SER A 201 -2.64 -6.46 19.67
CA SER A 201 -1.96 -7.22 18.63
C SER A 201 -2.78 -7.37 17.33
N ASP A 202 -4.07 -7.67 17.40
CA ASP A 202 -4.92 -7.92 16.22
C ASP A 202 -5.31 -6.63 15.50
N ILE A 203 -5.60 -5.56 16.25
CA ILE A 203 -5.78 -4.21 15.68
C ILE A 203 -4.48 -3.78 14.98
N ARG A 204 -3.33 -4.00 15.61
CA ARG A 204 -2.02 -3.70 15.02
C ARG A 204 -1.76 -4.51 13.75
N LYS A 205 -2.05 -5.83 13.75
CA LYS A 205 -1.91 -6.67 12.54
C LYS A 205 -2.81 -6.20 11.41
N LEU A 206 -4.05 -5.82 11.72
CA LEU A 206 -4.98 -5.27 10.75
C LEU A 206 -4.48 -3.93 10.18
N GLN A 207 -3.96 -3.05 11.03
CA GLN A 207 -3.38 -1.79 10.59
C GLN A 207 -2.18 -2.01 9.66
N LEU A 208 -1.25 -2.89 10.04
CA LEU A 208 -0.11 -3.28 9.21
C LEU A 208 -0.55 -3.86 7.85
N LEU A 209 -1.58 -4.71 7.85
CA LEU A 209 -2.16 -5.21 6.61
C LEU A 209 -2.78 -4.08 5.78
N THR A 210 -3.49 -3.14 6.41
CA THR A 210 -4.13 -2.01 5.73
C THR A 210 -3.11 -1.09 5.07
N ASP A 211 -2.02 -0.77 5.77
CA ASP A 211 -0.96 0.08 5.23
C ASP A 211 -0.24 -0.60 4.07
N LYS A 212 -0.02 -1.92 4.17
CA LYS A 212 0.47 -2.73 3.06
C LYS A 212 -0.49 -2.72 1.87
N LEU A 213 -1.80 -2.91 2.09
CA LEU A 213 -2.80 -2.87 1.01
C LEU A 213 -2.81 -1.51 0.31
N ARG A 214 -2.68 -0.40 1.04
CA ARG A 214 -2.56 0.95 0.46
C ARG A 214 -1.31 1.11 -0.40
N SER A 215 -0.17 0.59 0.04
CA SER A 215 1.05 0.58 -0.79
C SER A 215 0.83 -0.19 -2.11
N LEU A 216 0.14 -1.34 -2.05
CA LEU A 216 -0.19 -2.13 -3.24
C LEU A 216 -1.19 -1.42 -4.17
N THR A 217 -2.19 -0.72 -3.64
CA THR A 217 -3.10 0.15 -4.40
C THR A 217 -2.29 1.16 -5.22
N HIS A 218 -1.32 1.83 -4.59
CA HIS A 218 -0.45 2.79 -5.25
C HIS A 218 0.39 2.14 -6.36
N ILE A 219 1.03 1.01 -6.09
CA ILE A 219 1.83 0.27 -7.08
C ILE A 219 0.99 -0.13 -8.30
N LEU A 220 -0.22 -0.66 -8.09
CA LEU A 220 -1.12 -1.03 -9.17
C LEU A 220 -1.52 0.19 -10.01
N GLN A 221 -1.74 1.34 -9.37
CA GLN A 221 -2.03 2.59 -10.08
C GLN A 221 -0.86 3.04 -10.96
N LEU A 222 0.38 2.95 -10.45
CA LEU A 222 1.58 3.25 -11.24
C LEU A 222 1.68 2.34 -12.48
N ASN A 223 1.47 1.02 -12.30
CA ASN A 223 1.49 0.06 -13.40
C ASN A 223 0.39 0.33 -14.43
N ILE A 224 -0.83 0.67 -13.99
CA ILE A 224 -1.94 1.04 -14.89
C ILE A 224 -1.55 2.29 -15.70
N ASN A 225 -1.03 3.33 -15.03
CA ASN A 225 -0.61 4.57 -15.68
C ASN A 225 0.49 4.31 -16.72
N LEU A 226 1.46 3.45 -16.42
CA LEU A 226 2.49 3.02 -17.37
C LEU A 226 1.87 2.37 -18.62
N GLY A 227 0.90 1.46 -18.45
CA GLY A 227 0.19 0.84 -19.57
C GLY A 227 -0.52 1.87 -20.45
N VAL A 228 -1.19 2.86 -19.83
CA VAL A 228 -1.84 3.98 -20.55
C VAL A 228 -0.80 4.81 -21.32
N GLN A 229 0.29 5.20 -20.68
CA GLN A 229 1.35 6.01 -21.29
C GLN A 229 2.02 5.29 -22.47
N LEU A 230 2.28 3.98 -22.35
CA LEU A 230 2.83 3.18 -23.45
C LEU A 230 1.86 3.09 -24.63
N LYS A 231 0.56 2.92 -24.37
CA LYS A 231 -0.48 2.90 -25.40
C LYS A 231 -0.57 4.24 -26.13
N ASP A 232 -0.57 5.35 -25.40
CA ASP A 232 -0.64 6.69 -25.98
C ASP A 232 0.63 7.04 -26.78
N SER A 233 1.79 6.63 -26.29
CA SER A 233 3.07 6.80 -26.99
C SER A 233 3.09 6.07 -28.33
N MET A 234 2.53 4.86 -28.38
CA MET A 234 2.40 4.10 -29.62
C MET A 234 1.46 4.76 -30.61
N ARG A 235 0.31 5.28 -30.14
CA ARG A 235 -0.63 6.02 -31.00
C ARG A 235 0.07 7.21 -31.66
N HIS A 236 0.79 7.99 -30.87
CA HIS A 236 1.53 9.16 -31.37
C HIS A 236 2.65 8.79 -32.35
N MET A 237 3.33 7.65 -32.15
CA MET A 237 4.31 7.11 -33.10
C MET A 237 3.70 6.85 -34.48
N LEU A 238 2.49 6.27 -34.51
CA LEU A 238 1.77 5.91 -35.74
C LEU A 238 1.22 7.11 -36.48
N GLU A 239 0.76 8.14 -35.76
CA GLU A 239 0.34 9.40 -36.38
C GLU A 239 1.52 10.09 -37.09
N THR A 240 2.73 9.95 -36.53
CA THR A 240 3.94 10.57 -37.06
C THR A 240 4.58 9.75 -38.20
N THR A 241 4.34 8.43 -38.22
CA THR A 241 4.94 7.50 -39.19
C THR A 241 3.86 7.04 -40.16
N ARG A 242 3.95 7.37 -41.45
CA ARG A 242 3.04 6.84 -42.50
C ARG A 242 3.14 5.30 -42.54
N ALA A 243 2.34 4.62 -41.72
CA ALA A 243 2.48 3.21 -41.44
C ALA A 243 1.88 2.36 -42.57
N ALA A 244 2.63 1.34 -43.00
CA ALA A 244 2.13 0.31 -43.91
C ALA A 244 1.10 -0.60 -43.20
N SER A 245 0.22 -1.24 -43.97
CA SER A 245 -0.87 -2.10 -43.45
C SER A 245 -0.41 -3.20 -42.48
N ALA A 246 0.78 -3.77 -42.66
CA ALA A 246 1.34 -4.80 -41.76
C ALA A 246 1.66 -4.27 -40.34
N ILE A 247 1.95 -2.97 -40.19
CA ILE A 247 2.18 -2.33 -38.89
C ILE A 247 0.84 -2.15 -38.17
N ALA A 248 -0.25 -1.91 -38.89
CA ALA A 248 -1.58 -1.70 -38.31
C ALA A 248 -2.09 -2.92 -37.52
N THR A 249 -2.01 -4.13 -38.08
CA THR A 249 -2.43 -5.35 -37.38
C THR A 249 -1.60 -5.62 -36.12
N SER A 250 -0.29 -5.37 -36.19
CA SER A 250 0.58 -5.52 -35.01
C SER A 250 0.22 -4.52 -33.92
N VAL A 251 -0.09 -3.28 -34.29
CA VAL A 251 -0.56 -2.25 -33.35
C VAL A 251 -1.86 -2.64 -32.68
N GLU A 252 -2.82 -3.17 -33.44
CA GLU A 252 -4.09 -3.64 -32.88
C GLU A 252 -3.87 -4.75 -31.85
N ASN A 253 -3.02 -5.73 -32.18
CA ASN A 253 -2.65 -6.78 -31.22
C ASN A 253 -1.97 -6.19 -29.99
N PHE A 254 -1.04 -5.26 -30.15
CA PHE A 254 -0.39 -4.58 -29.03
C PHE A 254 -1.43 -3.88 -28.13
N ASN A 255 -2.31 -3.08 -28.72
CA ASN A 255 -3.35 -2.34 -27.99
C ASN A 255 -4.26 -3.30 -27.21
N PHE A 256 -4.66 -4.41 -27.83
CA PHE A 256 -5.45 -5.45 -27.16
C PHE A 256 -4.71 -6.03 -25.95
N GLN A 257 -3.43 -6.37 -26.09
CA GLN A 257 -2.63 -6.90 -24.99
C GLN A 257 -2.42 -5.88 -23.85
N ILE A 258 -2.25 -4.60 -24.18
CA ILE A 258 -2.19 -3.53 -23.18
C ILE A 258 -3.53 -3.34 -22.47
N ASP A 259 -4.64 -3.38 -23.19
CA ASP A 259 -5.98 -3.29 -22.59
C ASP A 259 -6.25 -4.48 -21.65
N MET A 260 -5.79 -5.67 -22.03
CA MET A 260 -5.82 -6.85 -21.16
C MET A 260 -5.00 -6.63 -19.88
N PHE A 261 -3.77 -6.15 -19.99
CA PHE A 261 -2.92 -5.80 -18.86
C PHE A 261 -3.58 -4.78 -17.92
N ILE A 262 -4.10 -3.67 -18.48
CA ILE A 262 -4.79 -2.60 -17.72
C ILE A 262 -6.03 -3.17 -17.02
N SER A 263 -6.83 -3.97 -17.71
CA SER A 263 -8.06 -4.58 -17.16
C SER A 263 -7.76 -5.54 -16.01
N GLN A 264 -6.73 -6.38 -16.16
CA GLN A 264 -6.27 -7.27 -15.09
C GLN A 264 -5.81 -6.48 -13.86
N HIS A 265 -4.99 -5.45 -14.06
CA HIS A 265 -4.51 -4.60 -12.96
C HIS A 265 -5.64 -3.83 -12.27
N ARG A 266 -6.61 -3.30 -13.02
CA ARG A 266 -7.83 -2.65 -12.46
C ARG A 266 -8.65 -3.63 -11.63
N THR A 267 -8.73 -4.89 -12.04
CA THR A 267 -9.41 -5.94 -11.28
C THR A 267 -8.70 -6.20 -9.96
N HIS A 268 -7.37 -6.30 -9.95
CA HIS A 268 -6.60 -6.43 -8.70
C HIS A 268 -6.73 -5.20 -7.81
N LEU A 269 -6.72 -3.99 -8.41
CA LEU A 269 -6.87 -2.73 -7.70
C LEU A 269 -8.21 -2.69 -6.95
N ALA A 270 -9.32 -2.95 -7.65
CA ALA A 270 -10.66 -2.96 -7.05
C ALA A 270 -10.79 -3.98 -5.91
N ARG A 271 -10.16 -5.16 -6.03
CA ARG A 271 -10.14 -6.17 -4.97
C ARG A 271 -9.38 -5.68 -3.73
N ILE A 272 -8.22 -5.07 -3.92
CA ILE A 272 -7.41 -4.52 -2.83
C ILE A 272 -8.11 -3.33 -2.17
N GLU A 273 -8.71 -2.43 -2.95
CA GLU A 273 -9.50 -1.30 -2.43
C GLU A 273 -10.70 -1.76 -1.60
N SER A 274 -11.38 -2.83 -2.03
CA SER A 274 -12.43 -3.46 -1.24
C SER A 274 -11.92 -3.96 0.11
N LEU A 275 -10.72 -4.58 0.16
CA LEU A 275 -10.09 -4.98 1.42
C LEU A 275 -9.75 -3.78 2.30
N VAL A 276 -9.21 -2.69 1.73
CA VAL A 276 -8.91 -1.45 2.46
C VAL A 276 -10.19 -0.86 3.07
N SER A 277 -11.27 -0.75 2.30
CA SER A 277 -12.56 -0.23 2.76
C SER A 277 -13.13 -1.10 3.90
N ARG A 278 -13.09 -2.43 3.75
CA ARG A 278 -13.55 -3.36 4.78
C ARG A 278 -12.70 -3.28 6.05
N ALA A 279 -11.38 -3.16 5.92
CA ALA A 279 -10.49 -2.98 7.05
C ALA A 279 -10.79 -1.70 7.83
N GLN A 280 -11.06 -0.59 7.13
CA GLN A 280 -11.44 0.68 7.76
C GLN A 280 -12.79 0.57 8.49
N GLY A 281 -13.80 -0.07 7.88
CA GLY A 281 -15.09 -0.30 8.52
C GLY A 281 -14.96 -1.13 9.81
N VAL A 282 -14.11 -2.16 9.77
CA VAL A 282 -13.74 -2.98 10.92
C VAL A 282 -13.04 -2.16 12.01
N SER A 283 -12.03 -1.34 11.66
CA SER A 283 -11.34 -0.50 12.63
C SER A 283 -12.27 0.52 13.30
N SER A 284 -13.20 1.11 12.53
CA SER A 284 -14.22 2.03 13.05
C SER A 284 -15.17 1.33 14.02
N LEU A 285 -15.64 0.12 13.68
CA LEU A 285 -16.49 -0.69 14.56
C LEU A 285 -15.77 -1.00 15.87
N ILE A 286 -14.49 -1.40 15.81
CA ILE A 286 -13.67 -1.67 17.00
C ILE A 286 -13.57 -0.42 17.88
N GLN A 287 -13.28 0.75 17.30
CA GLN A 287 -13.20 2.00 18.05
C GLN A 287 -14.54 2.32 18.75
N ASN A 288 -15.67 2.18 18.06
CA ASN A 288 -17.00 2.40 18.63
C ASN A 288 -17.30 1.45 19.81
N ILE A 289 -16.91 0.17 19.70
CA ILE A 289 -17.08 -0.80 20.80
C ILE A 289 -16.23 -0.40 22.01
N LEU A 290 -14.98 0.01 21.78
CA LEU A 290 -14.07 0.46 22.84
C LEU A 290 -14.63 1.70 23.55
N ASP A 291 -15.17 2.66 22.81
CA ASP A 291 -15.78 3.87 23.36
C ASP A 291 -17.02 3.54 24.21
N ILE A 292 -17.92 2.66 23.73
CA ILE A 292 -19.09 2.19 24.49
C ILE A 292 -18.68 1.47 25.78
N ARG A 293 -17.65 0.60 25.73
CA ARG A 293 -17.14 -0.10 26.91
C ARG A 293 -16.54 0.85 27.94
N THR A 294 -15.83 1.87 27.47
CA THR A 294 -15.22 2.88 28.33
C THR A 294 -16.30 3.74 28.99
N ALA A 295 -17.30 4.20 28.23
CA ALA A 295 -18.44 4.95 28.74
C ALA A 295 -19.29 4.14 29.73
N SER A 296 -19.59 2.88 29.43
CA SER A 296 -20.36 2.00 30.32
C SER A 296 -19.61 1.66 31.61
N SER A 297 -18.29 1.45 31.55
CA SER A 297 -17.46 1.24 32.75
C SER A 297 -17.47 2.48 33.65
N SER A 298 -17.28 3.67 33.08
CA SER A 298 -17.37 4.94 33.82
C SER A 298 -18.76 5.16 34.43
N SER A 299 -19.83 4.86 33.69
CA SER A 299 -21.20 4.94 34.20
C SER A 299 -21.45 3.97 35.37
N ARG A 300 -20.94 2.73 35.28
CA ARG A 300 -21.05 1.75 36.38
C ARG A 300 -20.30 2.21 37.63
N ILE A 301 -19.11 2.77 37.47
CA ILE A 301 -18.32 3.33 38.59
C ILE A 301 -19.06 4.52 39.21
N ASN A 302 -19.56 5.45 38.39
CA ASN A 302 -20.31 6.61 38.85
C ASN A 302 -21.60 6.19 39.58
N ASN A 303 -22.37 5.25 39.04
CA ASN A 303 -23.60 4.75 39.68
C ASN A 303 -23.31 4.03 41.00
N ALA A 304 -22.22 3.27 41.08
CA ALA A 304 -21.80 2.63 42.33
C ALA A 304 -21.41 3.68 43.39
N LEU A 305 -20.66 4.71 43.01
CA LEU A 305 -20.29 5.82 43.88
C LEU A 305 -21.54 6.61 44.34
N ILE A 306 -22.45 6.96 43.42
CA ILE A 306 -23.71 7.65 43.73
C ILE A 306 -24.57 6.83 44.69
N LYS A 307 -24.64 5.51 44.48
CA LYS A 307 -25.37 4.60 45.39
C LYS A 307 -24.76 4.60 46.79
N GLN A 308 -23.43 4.58 46.91
CA GLN A 308 -22.75 4.68 48.20
C GLN A 308 -23.01 6.03 48.88
N LEU A 309 -22.86 7.13 48.15
CA LEU A 309 -23.11 8.48 48.67
C LEU A 309 -24.56 8.68 49.12
N THR A 310 -25.51 8.16 48.34
CA THR A 310 -26.93 8.22 48.70
C THR A 310 -27.22 7.37 49.93
N HIS A 311 -26.64 6.18 50.03
CA HIS A 311 -26.79 5.36 51.21
C HIS A 311 -26.23 6.06 52.46
N GLN A 312 -25.05 6.66 52.37
CA GLN A 312 -24.44 7.39 53.47
C GLN A 312 -25.27 8.62 53.86
N ALA A 313 -25.73 9.43 52.90
CA ALA A 313 -26.62 10.56 53.14
C ALA A 313 -27.95 10.16 53.82
N THR A 314 -28.52 9.00 53.46
CA THR A 314 -29.72 8.48 54.14
C THR A 314 -29.46 8.07 55.59
N GLN A 315 -28.27 7.51 55.89
CA GLN A 315 -27.88 7.19 57.26
C GLN A 315 -27.68 8.47 58.09
N ASP A 316 -27.00 9.48 57.52
CA ASP A 316 -26.78 10.77 58.18
C ASP A 316 -28.12 11.49 58.47
N THR A 317 -29.05 11.46 57.51
CA THR A 317 -30.41 11.99 57.70
C THR A 317 -31.15 11.27 58.84
N ARG A 318 -31.00 9.94 58.94
CA ARG A 318 -31.62 9.16 60.01
C ARG A 318 -31.02 9.53 61.38
N ALA A 319 -29.70 9.70 61.45
CA ALA A 319 -29.02 10.14 62.67
C ALA A 319 -29.46 11.55 63.09
N MET A 320 -29.51 12.51 62.15
CA MET A 320 -30.02 13.87 62.42
C MET A 320 -31.45 13.86 62.94
N LYS A 321 -32.34 13.01 62.40
CA LYS A 321 -33.71 12.86 62.90
C LYS A 321 -33.76 12.35 64.34
N VAL A 322 -32.92 11.38 64.70
CA VAL A 322 -32.83 10.87 66.08
C VAL A 322 -32.32 11.96 67.03
N ILE A 323 -31.25 12.67 66.65
CA ILE A 323 -30.70 13.77 67.45
C ILE A 323 -31.77 14.86 67.63
N ALA A 324 -32.44 15.28 66.56
CA ALA A 324 -33.48 16.29 66.63
C ALA A 324 -34.67 15.86 67.52
N LEU A 325 -35.07 14.58 67.47
CA LEU A 325 -36.11 14.04 68.35
C LEU A 325 -35.67 14.11 69.83
N ILE A 326 -34.47 13.61 70.14
CA ILE A 326 -33.91 13.67 71.49
C ILE A 326 -33.85 15.13 71.96
N SER A 327 -33.28 16.02 71.16
CA SER A 327 -33.24 17.45 71.46
C SER A 327 -34.63 18.03 71.65
N SER A 328 -35.64 17.69 70.84
CA SER A 328 -37.01 18.22 70.97
C SER A 328 -37.71 17.83 72.27
N ILE A 329 -37.36 16.66 72.82
CA ILE A 329 -37.90 16.17 74.10
C ILE A 329 -37.14 16.81 75.26
N PHE A 330 -35.80 16.77 75.19
CA PHE A 330 -34.96 17.16 76.31
C PHE A 330 -34.77 18.68 76.43
N LEU A 331 -34.68 19.46 75.33
CA LEU A 331 -34.49 20.92 75.41
C LEU A 331 -35.58 21.59 76.27
N PRO A 332 -36.89 21.40 76.01
CA PRO A 332 -37.94 22.04 76.78
C PRO A 332 -37.94 21.56 78.24
N ALA A 333 -37.70 20.27 78.48
CA ALA A 333 -37.64 19.70 79.82
C ALA A 333 -36.45 20.27 80.63
N THR A 334 -35.29 20.40 80.02
CA THR A 334 -34.12 21.03 80.66
C THR A 334 -34.37 22.52 80.91
N PHE A 335 -35.04 23.22 80.00
CA PHE A 335 -35.40 24.64 80.18
C PHE A 335 -36.35 24.84 81.36
N VAL A 336 -37.35 23.95 81.53
CA VAL A 336 -38.27 23.96 82.69
C VAL A 336 -37.57 23.56 83.99
N ALA A 337 -36.66 22.59 83.96
CA ALA A 337 -35.89 22.19 85.15
C ALA A 337 -34.98 23.32 85.66
N VAL A 338 -34.31 24.03 84.75
CA VAL A 338 -33.47 25.20 85.07
C VAL A 338 -34.32 26.40 85.52
N SER A 339 -35.49 26.63 84.92
CA SER A 339 -36.36 27.72 85.37
C SER A 339 -36.94 27.47 86.76
N ARG A 340 -37.27 26.21 87.10
CA ARG A 340 -37.68 25.83 88.47
C ARG A 340 -36.56 25.95 89.48
N SER A 341 -35.33 25.51 89.18
CA SER A 341 -34.20 25.67 90.11
C SER A 341 -33.85 27.14 90.35
N ARG A 342 -34.00 28.00 89.33
CA ARG A 342 -33.80 29.45 89.44
C ARG A 342 -34.93 30.13 90.23
N MET A 343 -36.18 29.65 90.11
CA MET A 343 -37.30 30.12 90.94
C MET A 343 -37.15 29.71 92.41
N GLN A 344 -36.61 28.53 92.69
CA GLN A 344 -36.29 28.10 94.06
C GLN A 344 -35.20 28.96 94.71
N HIS A 345 -34.22 29.44 93.93
CA HIS A 345 -33.23 30.41 94.40
C HIS A 345 -33.80 31.81 94.64
N TYR A 346 -34.88 32.22 93.96
CA TYR A 346 -35.54 33.52 94.16
C TYR A 346 -36.56 33.53 95.32
N LEU A 347 -36.98 32.36 95.82
CA LEU A 347 -37.88 32.23 96.97
C LEU A 347 -37.14 32.01 98.31
N GLN A 348 -35.80 32.03 98.28
CA GLN A 348 -34.92 31.93 99.46
C GLN A 348 -34.07 33.17 99.73
N GLY A 349 -34.31 34.28 99.02
CA GLY A 349 -33.80 35.62 99.36
C GLY A 349 -34.96 36.55 99.59
#